data_AF-X6LGB5-F1
#
_entry.id   AF-X6LGB5-F1
#
_cell.length_a   1.000
_cell.length_b   1.000
_cell.length_c   1.000
_cell.angle_alpha   90.00
_cell.angle_beta   90.00
_cell.angle_gamma   90.00
#
_symmetry.space_group_name_H-M   'P 1'
#
loop_
_entity.id
_entity.type
_entity.pdbx_description
1 polymer ?
#
loop_
_entity_poly.entity_id
_entity_poly.type
_entity_poly.pdbx_seq_one_letter_code
_entity_poly.pdbx_strand_id
1 'polypeptide(L)' 'MMKTYEEKNKNYQILLFYKKIGLSIEYDEDNNTFQFHQLPVCDDIAQFHAYAYLCINDVIFFFGGWDYRN' A
#
# COMPACT_ATOMS: atom_id res chain seq x y z
N MET A 1 24.69 -25.92 -18.09
CA MET A 1 25.06 -24.59 -17.59
C MET A 1 23.79 -23.77 -17.43
N MET A 2 23.58 -23.24 -16.23
CA MET A 2 22.42 -22.49 -15.74
C MET A 2 22.01 -21.32 -16.66
N LYS A 3 20.69 -21.13 -16.79
CA LYS A 3 20.09 -19.80 -16.76
C LYS A 3 19.32 -19.72 -15.45
N THR A 4 19.93 -19.16 -14.42
CA THR A 4 19.26 -18.80 -13.17
C THR A 4 18.29 -17.68 -13.49
N TYR A 5 17.00 -18.00 -13.52
CA TYR A 5 15.97 -17.00 -13.31
C TYR A 5 16.32 -16.33 -11.99
N GLU A 6 16.59 -15.03 -12.01
CA GLU A 6 16.74 -14.28 -10.77
C GLU A 6 15.51 -14.59 -9.92
N GLU A 7 15.73 -15.13 -8.72
CA GLU A 7 14.68 -15.26 -7.72
C GLU A 7 14.15 -13.85 -7.49
N LYS A 8 13.05 -13.50 -8.16
CA LYS A 8 12.33 -12.27 -7.89
C LYS A 8 11.96 -12.35 -6.42
N ASN A 9 12.58 -11.50 -5.61
CA ASN A 9 12.25 -11.37 -4.21
C ASN A 9 10.74 -11.09 -4.12
N LYS A 10 9.95 -12.07 -3.67
CA LYS A 10 8.48 -11.97 -3.63
C LYS A 10 7.97 -11.35 -2.34
N ASN A 11 8.82 -10.55 -1.71
CA ASN A 11 8.46 -9.73 -0.57
C ASN A 11 8.01 -8.37 -1.09
N TYR A 12 6.75 -8.05 -0.84
CA TYR A 12 6.15 -6.78 -1.23
C TYR A 12 6.08 -5.85 -0.03
N GLN A 13 6.52 -4.62 -0.24
CA GLN A 13 6.30 -3.54 0.71
C GLN A 13 5.10 -2.73 0.23
N ILE A 14 4.10 -2.63 1.10
CA ILE A 14 2.83 -1.99 0.79
C ILE A 14 2.57 -0.91 1.82
N LEU A 15 2.24 0.29 1.35
CA LEU A 15 1.74 1.38 2.20
C LEU A 15 0.28 1.63 1.87
N LEU A 16 -0.58 1.56 2.89
CA LEU A 16 -2.00 1.81 2.77
C LEU A 16 -2.40 3.00 3.64
N PHE A 17 -3.06 3.98 3.03
CA PHE A 17 -3.62 5.12 3.74
C PHE A 17 -5.09 5.34 3.39
N TYR A 18 -5.91 5.48 4.42
CA TYR A 18 -7.34 5.77 4.33
C TYR A 18 -7.82 6.45 5.63
N LYS A 19 -8.26 7.71 5.54
CA LYS A 19 -8.66 8.50 6.73
C LYS A 19 -7.54 8.51 7.78
N LYS A 20 -7.84 8.10 9.01
CA LYS A 20 -6.88 7.99 10.13
C LYS A 20 -6.07 6.69 10.13
N ILE A 21 -6.26 5.83 9.13
CA ILE A 21 -5.57 4.54 9.02
C ILE A 21 -4.36 4.74 8.11
N GLY A 22 -3.17 4.51 8.67
CA GLY A 22 -1.92 4.33 7.94
C GLY A 22 -1.34 2.98 8.31
N LEU A 23 -1.00 2.16 7.32
CA LEU A 23 -0.43 0.84 7.51
C LEU A 23 0.80 0.66 6.60
N SER A 24 1.89 0.19 7.18
CA SER A 24 2.95 -0.52 6.46
C SER A 24 2.64 -2.00 6.53
N ILE A 25 2.57 -2.64 5.37
CA ILE A 25 2.25 -4.05 5.24
C ILE A 25 3.40 -4.70 4.49
N GLU A 26 4.00 -5.71 5.11
CA GLU A 26 4.96 -6.58 4.46
C GLU A 26 4.22 -7.86 4.08
N TYR A 27 4.26 -8.20 2.79
CA TYR A 27 3.67 -9.42 2.28
C TYR A 27 4.75 -10.34 1.72
N ASP A 28 4.90 -11.51 2.34
CA ASP A 28 5.74 -12.61 1.87
C ASP A 28 4.86 -13.56 1.06
N GLU A 29 5.02 -13.56 -0.27
CA GLU A 29 4.23 -14.40 -1.18
C GLU A 29 4.56 -15.90 -1.05
N ASP A 30 5.80 -16.24 -0.70
CA ASP A 30 6.24 -17.63 -0.62
C ASP A 30 5.64 -18.33 0.61
N ASN A 31 5.55 -17.60 1.72
CA ASN A 31 4.92 -18.09 2.95
C ASN A 31 3.44 -17.72 3.06
N ASN A 32 2.93 -16.87 2.16
CA ASN A 32 1.59 -16.28 2.21
C ASN A 32 1.28 -15.61 3.56
N THR A 33 2.26 -14.85 4.08
CA THR A 33 2.12 -14.17 5.38
C THR A 33 2.09 -12.67 5.23
N PHE A 34 1.32 -12.02 6.10
CA PHE A 34 1.22 -10.58 6.19
C PHE A 34 1.70 -10.11 7.56
N GLN A 35 2.58 -9.11 7.57
CA GLN A 35 2.94 -8.37 8.77
C GLN A 35 2.43 -6.95 8.66
N PHE A 36 1.88 -6.43 9.75
CA PHE A 36 1.22 -5.12 9.78
C PHE A 36 1.87 -4.22 10.82
N HIS A 37 2.21 -3.01 10.41
CA HIS A 37 2.72 -1.97 11.29
C HIS A 37 1.91 -0.71 11.09
N GLN A 38 1.41 -0.17 12.20
CA GLN A 38 0.64 1.07 12.17
C GLN A 38 1.58 2.24 11.89
N LEU A 39 1.18 3.09 10.96
CA LEU A 39 1.86 4.34 10.66
C LEU A 39 1.03 5.52 11.15
N PRO A 40 1.69 6.59 11.64
CA PRO A 40 1.01 7.84 11.89
C PRO A 40 0.48 8.41 10.56
N VAL A 41 -0.70 9.02 10.60
CA VAL A 41 -1.26 9.76 9.47
C VAL A 41 -1.22 11.24 9.80
N CYS A 42 -0.77 12.06 8.85
CA CYS A 42 -0.80 13.52 8.99
C CYS A 42 -2.25 14.00 9.17
N ASP A 43 -2.50 14.90 10.11
CA ASP A 43 -3.84 15.42 10.41
C ASP A 43 -4.51 16.08 9.19
N ASP A 44 -3.73 16.76 8.34
CA ASP A 44 -4.23 17.38 7.11
C ASP A 44 -4.78 16.35 6.12
N ILE A 45 -4.12 15.18 6.05
CA ILE A 45 -4.51 14.08 5.16
C ILE A 45 -5.66 13.28 5.78
N ALA A 46 -5.64 13.09 7.10
CA ALA A 46 -6.61 12.29 7.84
C ALA A 46 -8.04 12.84 7.79
N GLN A 47 -8.21 14.14 7.50
CA GLN A 47 -9.51 14.80 7.36
C GLN A 47 -10.26 14.41 6.08
N PHE A 48 -9.54 13.99 5.03
CA PHE A 48 -10.20 13.56 3.80
C PHE A 48 -10.88 12.20 4.01
N HIS A 49 -12.06 12.01 3.44
CA HIS A 49 -12.89 10.80 3.64
C HIS A 49 -13.21 10.04 2.36
N ALA A 50 -12.98 10.65 1.21
CA ALA A 50 -13.26 10.10 -0.12
C ALA A 50 -11.96 9.85 -0.90
N TYR A 51 -10.89 9.41 -0.23
CA TYR A 51 -9.64 9.01 -0.89
C TYR A 51 -9.14 7.73 -0.22
N ALA A 52 -8.48 6.88 -0.99
CA ALA A 52 -7.53 5.91 -0.47
C ALA A 52 -6.34 5.89 -1.43
N TYR A 53 -5.15 5.66 -0.91
CA TYR A 53 -4.02 5.34 -1.78
C TYR A 53 -3.26 4.13 -1.25
N LEU A 54 -2.73 3.39 -2.21
CA LEU A 54 -1.96 2.17 -2.00
C LEU A 54 -0.65 2.32 -2.75
N CYS A 55 0.47 2.32 -2.04
CA CYS A 55 1.78 2.20 -2.65
C CYS A 55 2.20 0.73 -2.59
N ILE A 56 2.56 0.13 -3.72
CA ILE A 56 3.16 -1.21 -3.77
C ILE A 56 4.51 -1.06 -4.42
N ASN A 57 5.57 -1.32 -3.67
CA ASN A 57 6.94 -1.00 -4.07
C ASN A 57 7.01 0.49 -4.47
N ASP A 58 7.29 0.80 -5.74
CA ASP A 58 7.42 2.18 -6.24
C ASP A 58 6.21 2.69 -7.04
N VAL A 59 5.08 1.97 -7.01
CA VAL A 59 3.87 2.34 -7.75
C VAL A 59 2.75 2.74 -6.79
N ILE A 60 2.21 3.94 -7.01
CA ILE A 60 1.09 4.48 -6.22
C ILE A 60 -0.21 4.37 -7.01
N PHE A 61 -1.22 3.77 -6.38
CA PHE A 61 -2.58 3.69 -6.86
C PHE A 61 -3.47 4.63 -6.04
N PHE A 62 -4.24 5.48 -6.72
CA PHE A 62 -5.23 6.35 -6.08
C PHE A 62 -6.63 5.79 -6.34
N PHE A 63 -7.46 5.76 -5.30
CA PHE A 63 -8.83 5.28 -5.34
C PHE A 63 -9.77 6.29 -4.70
N GLY A 64 -11.03 6.26 -5.13
CA GLY A 64 -12.07 7.16 -4.64
C GLY A 64 -12.15 8.45 -5.45
N GLY A 65 -12.31 9.56 -4.75
CA GLY A 65 -12.72 10.85 -5.28
C GLY A 65 -14.21 11.11 -5.04
N TRP A 66 -14.56 12.39 -4.91
CA TRP A 66 -15.94 12.85 -4.91
C TRP A 66 -16.17 13.66 -6.19
N ASP A 67 -17.00 13.15 -7.09
CA ASP A 67 -17.43 13.85 -8.29
C ASP A 67 -18.76 14.57 -7.99
N TYR A 68 -18.69 15.87 -7.71
CA TYR A 68 -19.89 16.68 -7.57
C TYR A 68 -20.35 17.07 -8.98
N ARG A 69 -21.21 16.23 -9.57
CA ARG A 69 -21.90 16.56 -10.82
C ARG A 69 -23.04 17.52 -10.50
N ASN A 70 -22.94 18.74 -11.02
CA ASN A 70 -24.05 19.71 -11.09
C ASN A 70 -25.10 19.26 -12.12
#